data_AF-A0A4W2FBF7-F1
#
_entry.id   AF-A0A4W2FBF7-F1
#
_cell.length_a   1.000
_cell.length_b   1.000
_cell.length_c   1.000
_cell.angle_alpha   90.00
_cell.angle_beta   90.00
_cell.angle_gamma   90.00
#
_symmetry.space_group_name_H-M   'P 1'
#
loop_
_entity.id
_entity.type
_entity.pdbx_description
1 polymer ?
#
loop_
_entity_poly.entity_id
_entity_poly.type
_entity_poly.pdbx_seq_one_letter_code
_entity_poly.pdbx_strand_id
1 'polypeptide(L)'
;MDACIPQDRAPRDFCVKFPEEIRHDNLAGQLWFGAECLAAGSIIMNRELESMAMRPLAKELTRSLEDVRGALRDQALRDLNTYTEKMRDALRHFDVLFAEFELSYVSAMVPVKSPREYYVQQEVIVLFCETVERALDFGYLTQDMIDDYEPALMFTIPRLAIV
;
A
#
# COMPACT_ATOMS: atom_id res chain seq x y z
N MET A 1 -3.82 -1.49 15.76
CA MET A 1 -5.05 -1.26 14.97
C MET A 1 -5.78 -2.55 14.68
N ASP A 2 -5.07 -3.63 14.34
CA ASP A 2 -5.68 -4.91 13.91
C ASP A 2 -6.58 -5.56 14.97
N ALA A 3 -6.27 -5.40 16.27
CA ALA A 3 -7.14 -5.88 17.34
C ALA A 3 -8.40 -5.01 17.57
N CYS A 4 -8.36 -3.73 17.20
CA CYS A 4 -9.41 -2.75 17.51
C CYS A 4 -10.39 -2.54 16.35
N ILE A 5 -9.88 -2.54 15.11
CA ILE A 5 -10.67 -2.29 13.89
C ILE A 5 -10.31 -3.30 12.78
N PRO A 6 -10.39 -4.62 13.02
CA PRO A 6 -9.91 -5.63 12.07
C PRO A 6 -10.62 -5.59 10.70
N GLN A 7 -11.93 -5.29 10.68
CA GLN A 7 -12.75 -5.30 9.46
C GLN A 7 -13.03 -3.89 8.91
N ASP A 8 -12.66 -2.85 9.67
CA ASP A 8 -12.93 -1.45 9.34
C ASP A 8 -11.68 -0.72 8.82
N ARG A 9 -10.57 -1.45 8.60
CA ARG A 9 -9.39 -0.89 7.95
C ARG A 9 -9.79 -0.46 6.54
N ALA A 10 -9.41 0.75 6.15
CA ALA A 10 -9.61 1.18 4.79
C ALA A 10 -8.73 0.32 3.84
N PRO A 11 -9.13 0.14 2.57
CA PRO A 11 -8.44 -0.75 1.64
C PRO A 11 -7.11 -0.17 1.17
N ARG A 12 -6.08 -1.01 1.02
CA ARG A 12 -4.69 -0.66 0.60
C ARG A 12 -4.36 -1.28 -0.76
N ASP A 13 -5.38 -1.65 -1.53
CA ASP A 13 -5.22 -2.28 -2.84
C ASP A 13 -4.42 -1.41 -3.81
N PHE A 14 -4.37 -0.09 -3.59
CA PHE A 14 -3.54 0.82 -4.36
C PHE A 14 -2.04 0.54 -4.25
N CYS A 15 -1.56 -0.11 -3.18
CA CYS A 15 -0.14 -0.43 -2.99
C CYS A 15 0.42 -1.34 -4.09
N VAL A 16 -0.41 -2.09 -4.81
CA VAL A 16 0.02 -2.90 -5.96
C VAL A 16 0.53 -2.05 -7.14
N LYS A 17 0.14 -0.77 -7.18
CA LYS A 17 0.57 0.21 -8.20
C LYS A 17 1.94 0.81 -7.91
N PHE A 18 2.40 0.65 -6.67
CA PHE A 18 3.67 1.20 -6.22
C PHE A 18 4.85 0.40 -6.77
N PRO A 19 5.98 1.05 -7.06
CA PRO A 19 7.24 0.35 -7.33
C PRO A 19 7.63 -0.58 -6.18
N GLU A 20 8.31 -1.69 -6.48
CA GLU A 20 8.68 -2.68 -5.46
C GLU A 20 9.72 -2.12 -4.47
N GLU A 21 10.56 -1.20 -4.93
CA GLU A 21 11.64 -0.55 -4.17
C GLU A 21 11.13 0.38 -3.06
N ILE A 22 9.83 0.68 -3.02
CA ILE A 22 9.24 1.48 -1.94
C ILE A 22 8.45 0.64 -0.95
N ARG A 23 8.21 -0.64 -1.24
CA ARG A 23 7.45 -1.57 -0.39
C ARG A 23 8.31 -2.15 0.74
N HIS A 24 9.12 -1.32 1.38
CA HIS A 24 9.98 -1.70 2.50
C HIS A 24 9.34 -1.34 3.85
N ASP A 25 9.76 -2.02 4.93
CA ASP A 25 9.19 -1.88 6.28
C ASP A 25 9.23 -0.45 6.85
N ASN A 26 10.09 0.43 6.34
CA ASN A 26 10.26 1.79 6.84
C ASN A 26 9.35 2.84 6.17
N LEU A 27 8.53 2.46 5.19
CA LEU A 27 7.68 3.41 4.44
C LEU A 27 6.74 4.18 5.38
N ALA A 28 6.11 3.51 6.34
CA ALA A 28 5.18 4.15 7.27
C ALA A 28 5.83 5.29 8.08
N GLY A 29 7.09 5.11 8.51
CA GLY A 29 7.85 6.13 9.22
C GLY A 29 8.19 7.33 8.34
N GLN A 30 8.57 7.07 7.07
CA GLN A 30 8.84 8.13 6.09
C GLN A 30 7.59 8.93 5.73
N LEU A 31 6.44 8.25 5.57
CA LEU A 31 5.15 8.90 5.34
C LEU A 31 4.77 9.80 6.50
N TRP A 32 4.92 9.33 7.74
CA TRP A 32 4.63 10.13 8.92
C TRP A 32 5.50 11.40 8.97
N PHE A 33 6.81 11.26 8.77
CA PHE A 33 7.71 12.41 8.70
C PHE A 33 7.31 13.38 7.57
N GLY A 34 6.97 12.85 6.40
CA GLY A 34 6.48 13.63 5.28
C GLY A 34 5.20 14.42 5.61
N ALA A 35 4.26 13.79 6.32
CA ALA A 35 3.03 14.44 6.77
C ALA A 35 3.31 15.59 7.74
N GLU A 36 4.19 15.39 8.73
CA GLU A 36 4.58 16.43 9.68
C GLU A 36 5.24 17.62 8.97
N CYS A 37 6.18 17.37 8.06
CA CYS A 37 6.82 18.43 7.27
C CYS A 37 5.81 19.21 6.42
N LEU A 38 4.92 18.52 5.70
CA LEU A 38 3.89 19.17 4.88
C LEU A 38 2.91 19.99 5.73
N ALA A 39 2.49 19.45 6.88
CA ALA A 39 1.61 20.13 7.83
C ALA A 39 2.27 21.40 8.40
N ALA A 40 3.58 21.36 8.67
CA ALA A 40 4.41 22.48 9.10
C ALA A 40 4.67 23.53 8.02
N GLY A 41 4.28 23.27 6.76
CA GLY A 41 4.40 24.21 5.66
C GLY A 41 5.60 23.97 4.73
N SER A 42 6.35 22.89 4.93
CA SER A 42 7.38 22.46 3.97
C SER A 42 6.75 22.09 2.62
N ILE A 43 7.60 22.00 1.60
CA ILE A 43 7.23 21.72 0.22
C ILE A 43 8.18 20.66 -0.32
N ILE A 44 7.64 19.68 -1.05
CA ILE A 44 8.42 18.67 -1.76
C ILE A 44 9.10 19.35 -2.96
N MET A 45 10.41 19.15 -3.08
CA MET A 45 11.20 19.76 -4.16
C MET A 45 10.62 19.39 -5.53
N ASN A 46 10.43 20.40 -6.39
CA ASN A 46 9.83 20.27 -7.72
C ASN A 46 8.36 19.76 -7.75
N ARG A 47 7.65 19.78 -6.62
CA ARG A 47 6.27 19.29 -6.46
C ARG A 47 5.41 20.25 -5.64
N GLU A 48 5.45 21.53 -5.98
CA GLU A 48 4.83 22.60 -5.18
C GLU A 48 3.30 22.52 -5.20
N LEU A 49 2.70 22.25 -6.36
CA LEU A 49 1.25 22.14 -6.52
C LEU A 49 0.71 20.94 -5.75
N GLU A 50 1.35 19.78 -5.87
CA GLU A 50 0.99 18.57 -5.15
C GLU A 50 1.16 18.76 -3.63
N SER A 51 2.23 19.42 -3.20
CA SER A 51 2.45 19.75 -1.79
C SER A 51 1.36 20.65 -1.22
N MET A 52 0.93 21.67 -1.98
CA MET A 52 -0.17 22.55 -1.57
C MET A 52 -1.50 21.81 -1.51
N ALA A 53 -1.77 20.93 -2.47
CA ALA A 53 -2.99 20.12 -2.50
C ALA A 53 -3.05 19.10 -1.34
N MET A 54 -1.91 18.48 -0.98
CA MET A 54 -1.83 17.51 0.12
C MET A 54 -1.77 18.14 1.52
N ARG A 55 -1.45 19.43 1.63
CA ARG A 55 -1.25 20.09 2.93
C ARG A 55 -2.49 20.04 3.87
N PRO A 56 -3.73 20.27 3.39
CA PRO A 56 -4.91 20.10 4.24
C PRO A 56 -5.03 18.69 4.81
N LEU A 57 -4.80 17.67 3.96
CA LEU A 57 -4.82 16.26 4.34
C LEU A 57 -3.73 15.94 5.37
N ALA A 58 -2.51 16.46 5.20
CA ALA A 58 -1.42 16.29 6.16
C ALA A 58 -1.74 16.91 7.54
N LYS A 59 -2.38 18.10 7.56
CA LYS A 59 -2.82 18.75 8.80
C LYS A 59 -3.94 17.98 9.49
N GLU A 60 -4.87 17.43 8.72
CA GLU A 60 -5.95 16.63 9.27
C GLU A 60 -5.44 15.29 9.81
N LEU A 61 -4.55 14.62 9.08
CA LEU A 61 -3.89 13.40 9.51
C LEU A 61 -3.14 13.60 10.83
N THR A 62 -2.31 14.66 10.93
CA THR A 62 -1.57 14.96 12.15
C THR A 62 -2.48 15.27 13.34
N ARG A 63 -3.58 16.00 13.13
CA ARG A 63 -4.60 16.24 14.15
C ARG A 63 -5.32 14.94 14.57
N SER A 64 -5.70 14.09 13.62
CA SER A 64 -6.40 12.84 13.92
C SER A 64 -5.58 11.89 14.79
N LEU A 65 -4.23 11.93 14.69
CA LEU A 65 -3.37 11.19 15.60
C LEU A 65 -3.45 11.71 17.04
N GLU A 66 -3.57 13.03 17.22
CA GLU A 66 -3.79 13.61 18.56
C GLU A 66 -5.14 13.19 19.14
N ASP A 67 -6.18 13.07 18.30
CA ASP A 67 -7.49 12.55 18.73
C ASP A 67 -7.40 11.08 19.15
N VAL A 68 -6.68 10.25 18.38
CA VAL A 68 -6.39 8.85 18.73
C VAL A 68 -5.61 8.76 20.04
N ARG A 69 -4.57 9.61 20.22
CA ARG A 69 -3.79 9.69 21.47
C ARG A 69 -4.67 10.10 22.64
N GLY A 70 -5.58 11.05 22.45
CA GLY A 70 -6.57 11.47 23.45
C GLY A 70 -7.51 10.32 23.84
N ALA A 71 -8.07 9.62 22.85
CA ALA A 71 -8.94 8.46 23.09
C ALA A 71 -8.20 7.32 23.80
N LEU A 72 -6.93 7.07 23.45
CA LEU A 72 -6.05 6.12 24.14
C LEU A 72 -5.81 6.50 25.59
N ARG A 73 -5.52 7.77 25.88
CA ARG A 73 -5.34 8.26 27.25
C ARG A 73 -6.61 8.09 28.08
N ASP A 74 -7.76 8.45 27.52
CA ASP A 74 -9.06 8.25 28.18
C ASP A 74 -9.32 6.77 28.49
N GLN A 75 -8.97 5.87 27.56
CA GLN A 75 -9.14 4.42 27.72
C GLN A 75 -8.15 3.82 28.73
N ALA A 76 -6.91 4.32 28.78
CA ALA A 76 -5.90 3.85 29.74
C ALA A 76 -6.29 4.10 31.20
N LEU A 77 -7.20 5.06 31.44
CA LEU A 77 -7.76 5.36 32.76
C LEU A 77 -9.03 4.52 33.07
N ARG A 78 -9.43 3.62 32.17
CA ARG A 78 -10.64 2.77 32.25
C ARG A 78 -10.27 1.29 32.07
N ASP A 79 -11.28 0.43 31.85
CA ASP A 79 -11.06 -0.98 31.56
C ASP A 79 -10.33 -1.18 30.23
N LEU A 80 -9.14 -1.78 30.31
CA LEU A 80 -8.26 -2.06 29.18
C LEU A 80 -8.75 -3.23 28.32
N ASN A 81 -9.70 -4.03 28.81
CA ASN A 81 -10.18 -5.23 28.12
C ASN A 81 -11.19 -4.93 26.99
N THR A 82 -11.70 -3.70 26.90
CA THR A 82 -12.68 -3.32 25.88
C THR A 82 -12.31 -2.01 25.18
N TYR A 83 -12.29 -2.03 23.84
CA TYR A 83 -12.17 -0.81 23.06
C TYR A 83 -13.50 -0.06 23.00
N THR A 84 -13.46 1.22 23.38
CA THR A 84 -14.63 2.10 23.30
C THR A 84 -14.97 2.46 21.86
N GLU A 85 -16.23 2.76 21.56
CA GLU A 85 -16.64 3.24 20.22
C GLU A 85 -15.88 4.51 19.82
N LYS A 86 -15.68 5.45 20.77
CA LYS A 86 -14.86 6.66 20.55
C LYS A 86 -13.44 6.34 20.05
N MET A 87 -12.82 5.29 20.60
CA MET A 87 -11.50 4.82 20.18
C MET A 87 -11.54 4.18 18.79
N ARG A 88 -12.56 3.34 18.50
CA ARG A 88 -12.73 2.73 17.18
C ARG A 88 -12.95 3.78 16.10
N ASP A 89 -13.80 4.77 16.36
CA ASP A 89 -14.09 5.87 15.44
C ASP A 89 -12.86 6.75 15.17
N ALA A 90 -12.11 7.11 16.22
CA ALA A 90 -10.86 7.86 16.07
C ALA A 90 -9.84 7.09 15.23
N LEU A 91 -9.67 5.79 15.48
CA LEU A 91 -8.76 4.94 14.71
C LEU A 91 -9.22 4.76 13.26
N ARG A 92 -10.51 4.59 13.00
CA ARG A 92 -11.06 4.46 11.64
C ARG A 92 -10.82 5.75 10.84
N HIS A 93 -11.06 6.91 11.45
CA HIS A 93 -10.80 8.19 10.82
C HIS A 93 -9.31 8.39 10.51
N PHE A 94 -8.43 8.12 11.49
CA PHE A 94 -6.98 8.15 11.27
C PHE A 94 -6.54 7.20 10.14
N ASP A 95 -7.04 5.97 10.12
CA ASP A 95 -6.66 4.97 9.13
C ASP A 95 -7.11 5.36 7.72
N VAL A 96 -8.30 5.93 7.53
CA VAL A 96 -8.74 6.48 6.23
C VAL A 96 -7.80 7.59 5.76
N LEU A 97 -7.53 8.58 6.61
CA LEU A 97 -6.65 9.71 6.30
C LEU A 97 -5.24 9.25 5.97
N PHE A 98 -4.71 8.29 6.73
CA PHE A 98 -3.34 7.81 6.56
C PHE A 98 -3.15 7.18 5.18
N ALA A 99 -4.12 6.41 4.69
CA ALA A 99 -4.01 5.80 3.37
C ALA A 99 -4.28 6.73 2.21
N GLU A 100 -5.19 7.69 2.38
CA GLU A 100 -5.35 8.75 1.38
C GLU A 100 -4.05 9.55 1.24
N PHE A 101 -3.39 9.80 2.37
CA PHE A 101 -2.10 10.47 2.41
C PHE A 101 -1.01 9.60 1.79
N GLU A 102 -0.92 8.31 2.15
CA GLU A 102 0.02 7.35 1.57
C GLU A 102 -0.07 7.33 0.04
N LEU A 103 -1.28 7.14 -0.50
CA LEU A 103 -1.51 7.12 -1.94
C LEU A 103 -1.07 8.42 -2.60
N SER A 104 -1.49 9.56 -2.06
CA SER A 104 -1.20 10.87 -2.64
C SER A 104 0.30 11.21 -2.57
N TYR A 105 0.93 10.93 -1.44
CA TYR A 105 2.34 11.23 -1.19
C TYR A 105 3.25 10.37 -2.06
N VAL A 106 3.01 9.06 -2.10
CA VAL A 106 3.78 8.14 -2.94
C VAL A 106 3.62 8.50 -4.41
N SER A 107 2.40 8.80 -4.87
CA SER A 107 2.14 9.19 -6.26
C SER A 107 2.83 10.50 -6.68
N ALA A 108 3.10 11.40 -5.71
CA ALA A 108 3.86 12.62 -5.97
C ALA A 108 5.38 12.38 -6.02
N MET A 109 5.88 11.40 -5.26
CA MET A 109 7.31 11.12 -5.11
C MET A 109 7.87 10.19 -6.18
N VAL A 110 7.10 9.16 -6.56
CA VAL A 110 7.53 8.14 -7.51
C VAL A 110 6.45 7.89 -8.56
N PRO A 111 6.83 7.51 -9.80
CA PRO A 111 5.85 7.11 -10.79
C PRO A 111 5.12 5.86 -10.29
N VAL A 112 3.80 5.96 -10.19
CA VAL A 112 2.91 4.84 -9.88
C VAL A 112 2.26 4.34 -11.16
N LYS A 113 1.98 3.04 -11.23
CA LYS A 113 1.29 2.45 -12.38
C LYS A 113 -0.08 3.08 -12.54
N SER A 114 -0.38 3.55 -13.75
CA SER A 114 -1.72 3.92 -14.15
C SER A 114 -2.66 2.69 -14.09
N PRO A 115 -3.99 2.90 -13.97
CA PRO A 115 -4.95 1.79 -14.01
C PRO A 115 -4.78 0.91 -15.26
N ARG A 116 -4.43 1.51 -16.41
CA ARG A 116 -4.21 0.79 -17.66
C ARG A 116 -2.94 -0.05 -17.61
N GLU A 117 -1.82 0.50 -17.14
CA GLU A 117 -0.56 -0.26 -17.01
C GLU A 117 -0.72 -1.44 -16.04
N TYR A 118 -1.44 -1.22 -14.94
CA TYR A 118 -1.75 -2.28 -13.99
C TYR A 118 -2.61 -3.37 -14.63
N TYR A 119 -3.64 -2.99 -15.38
CA TYR A 119 -4.51 -3.94 -16.07
C TYR A 119 -3.74 -4.78 -17.11
N VAL A 120 -2.89 -4.14 -17.93
CA VAL A 120 -2.03 -4.84 -18.89
C VAL A 120 -1.07 -5.80 -18.16
N GLN A 121 -0.52 -5.40 -17.02
CA GLN A 121 0.32 -6.29 -16.21
C GLN A 121 -0.48 -7.53 -15.73
N GLN A 122 -1.73 -7.37 -15.31
CA GLN A 122 -2.59 -8.49 -14.92
C GLN A 122 -2.89 -9.42 -16.09
N GLU A 123 -3.15 -8.89 -17.29
CA GLU A 123 -3.34 -9.71 -18.50
C GLU A 123 -2.10 -10.56 -18.81
N VAL A 124 -0.91 -9.98 -18.67
CA VAL A 124 0.36 -10.72 -18.85
C VAL A 124 0.52 -11.82 -17.80
N ILE A 125 0.13 -11.56 -16.55
CA ILE A 125 0.17 -12.58 -15.48
C ILE A 125 -0.76 -13.75 -15.83
N VAL A 126 -2.00 -13.47 -16.25
CA VAL A 126 -2.95 -14.52 -16.65
C VAL A 126 -2.40 -15.33 -17.82
N LEU A 127 -1.88 -14.66 -18.85
CA LEU A 127 -1.25 -15.32 -20.00
C LEU A 127 -0.10 -16.25 -19.56
N PHE A 128 0.74 -15.81 -18.62
CA PHE A 128 1.84 -16.63 -18.12
C PHE A 128 1.34 -17.82 -17.29
N CYS A 129 0.30 -17.66 -16.47
CA CYS A 129 -0.32 -18.76 -15.76
C CYS A 129 -0.87 -19.82 -16.72
N GLU A 130 -1.64 -19.41 -17.73
CA GLU A 130 -2.17 -20.33 -18.75
C GLU A 130 -1.06 -21.00 -19.57
N THR A 131 0.04 -20.27 -19.83
CA THR A 131 1.21 -20.82 -20.53
C THR A 131 1.92 -21.87 -19.69
N VAL A 132 2.04 -21.66 -18.38
CA VAL A 132 2.63 -22.65 -17.46
C VAL A 132 1.78 -23.91 -17.42
N GLU A 133 0.46 -23.80 -17.27
CA GLU A 133 -0.45 -24.94 -17.28
C GLU A 133 -0.31 -25.75 -18.59
N ARG A 134 -0.36 -25.07 -19.74
CA ARG A 134 -0.18 -25.69 -21.06
C ARG A 134 1.20 -26.36 -21.21
N ALA A 135 2.26 -25.71 -20.73
CA ALA A 135 3.62 -26.22 -20.83
C ALA A 135 3.85 -27.45 -19.95
N LEU A 136 3.17 -27.55 -18.80
CA LEU A 136 3.16 -28.75 -17.97
C LEU A 136 2.43 -29.90 -18.69
N ASP A 137 1.25 -29.62 -19.27
CA ASP A 137 0.46 -30.63 -19.99
C ASP A 137 1.21 -31.23 -21.20
N PHE A 138 1.98 -30.41 -21.93
CA PHE A 138 2.83 -30.87 -23.04
C PHE A 138 4.21 -31.39 -22.61
N GLY A 139 4.57 -31.29 -21.34
CA GLY A 139 5.86 -31.73 -20.81
C GLY A 139 7.05 -30.85 -21.23
N TYR A 140 6.81 -29.58 -21.58
CA TYR A 140 7.87 -28.60 -21.84
C TYR A 140 8.51 -28.08 -20.55
N LEU A 141 7.77 -28.14 -19.45
CA LEU A 141 8.21 -27.84 -18.09
C LEU A 141 7.85 -29.03 -17.18
N THR A 142 8.59 -29.20 -16.09
CA THR A 142 8.22 -30.13 -15.02
C THR A 142 7.81 -29.35 -13.77
N GLN A 143 7.03 -29.98 -12.89
CA GLN A 143 6.63 -29.39 -11.62
C GLN A 143 7.85 -29.06 -10.74
N ASP A 144 8.87 -29.92 -10.75
CA ASP A 144 10.11 -29.72 -9.99
C ASP A 144 10.81 -28.40 -10.36
N MET A 145 10.83 -28.03 -11.66
CA MET A 145 11.44 -26.77 -12.10
C MET A 145 10.75 -25.55 -11.48
N ILE A 146 9.42 -25.63 -11.28
CA ILE A 146 8.62 -24.57 -10.68
C ILE A 146 8.86 -24.52 -9.17
N ASP A 147 8.81 -25.68 -8.53
CA ASP A 147 8.96 -25.81 -7.08
C ASP A 147 10.37 -25.41 -6.61
N ASP A 148 11.39 -25.67 -7.44
CA ASP A 148 12.79 -25.27 -7.21
C ASP A 148 13.08 -23.81 -7.63
N TYR A 149 12.08 -23.07 -8.12
CA TYR A 149 12.21 -21.70 -8.61
C TYR A 149 13.34 -21.54 -9.65
N GLU A 150 13.42 -22.45 -10.62
CA GLU A 150 14.51 -22.44 -11.59
C GLU A 150 14.59 -21.09 -12.34
N PRO A 151 15.75 -20.40 -12.33
CA PRO A 151 15.88 -19.08 -12.97
C PRO A 151 15.59 -19.08 -14.47
N ALA A 152 15.75 -20.22 -15.14
CA ALA A 152 15.46 -20.37 -16.56
C ALA A 152 13.97 -20.11 -16.89
N LEU A 153 13.06 -20.36 -15.94
CA LEU A 153 11.61 -20.16 -16.12
C LEU A 153 11.26 -18.70 -16.45
N MET A 154 12.03 -17.74 -15.94
CA MET A 154 11.86 -16.31 -16.25
C MET A 154 12.00 -16.01 -17.74
N PHE A 155 12.74 -16.83 -18.49
CA PHE A 155 12.90 -16.67 -19.94
C PHE A 155 12.05 -17.67 -20.72
N THR A 156 11.90 -18.89 -20.21
CA THR A 156 11.17 -19.96 -20.90
C THR A 156 9.67 -19.66 -20.98
N ILE A 157 9.04 -19.22 -19.88
CA ILE A 157 7.59 -18.95 -19.85
C ILE A 157 7.21 -17.82 -20.83
N PRO A 158 7.88 -16.64 -20.84
CA PRO A 158 7.55 -15.61 -21.82
C PRO A 158 7.76 -16.05 -23.27
N ARG A 159 8.76 -16.90 -23.54
CA ARG A 159 9.01 -17.43 -24.90
C ARG A 159 7.91 -18.39 -25.33
N LEU A 160 7.46 -19.27 -24.44
CA LEU A 160 6.35 -20.18 -24.70
C LEU A 160 5.01 -19.44 -24.87
N ALA A 161 4.85 -18.27 -24.26
CA ALA A 161 3.63 -17.47 -24.37
C ALA A 161 3.46 -16.76 -25.72
N ILE A 162 4.54 -16.60 -26.50
CA ILE A 162 4.54 -15.91 -27.81
C ILE A 162 4.30 -16.89 -28.97
N VAL A 163 4.58 -18.18 -28.77
CA VAL A 163 4.52 -19.24 -29.81
C VAL A 163 3.12 -19.85 -29.85
#